data_AF-A0A453C7U4-F1
#
_entry.id   AF-A0A453C7U4-F1
#
_cell.length_a   1.000
_cell.length_b   1.000
_cell.length_c   1.000
_cell.angle_alpha   90.00
_cell.angle_beta   90.00
_cell.angle_gamma   90.00
#
_symmetry.space_group_name_H-M   'P 1'
#
loop_
_entity.id
_entity.type
_entity.pdbx_description
1 polymer ?
#
loop_
_entity_poly.entity_id
_entity_poly.type
_entity_poly.pdbx_seq_one_letter_code
_entity_poly.pdbx_strand_id
1 'polypeptide(L)'
;STHPSATADGSPPQMATTRLERGSLLVGGRELLSQCPPEATLRAGVADAAPGAAFLGARAAAPSSRHVFSLGTIPKGWRWLSLFKLKIWWMAPKTGADTAGVPAETQMLLLEKTGNGVEDTVYALMLPVLDGDFRASLQGSPENELQFCFESGDPDVQTMDAVDAVFVNSGDNPFKLMKESIKILSKIKGTFSHIESKEVYINRPLQT
;
A
#
# COMPACT_ATOMS: atom_id res chain seq x y z
N SER A 1 56.01 6.78 -2.28
CA SER A 1 54.99 5.88 -1.70
C SER A 1 53.64 6.56 -1.76
N THR A 2 52.91 6.33 -2.83
CA THR A 2 51.58 6.89 -3.09
C THR A 2 50.53 5.90 -2.61
N HIS A 3 49.81 6.23 -1.55
CA HIS A 3 48.55 5.58 -1.20
C HIS A 3 47.44 6.18 -2.09
N PRO A 4 46.60 5.38 -2.77
CA PRO A 4 45.35 5.88 -3.30
C PRO A 4 44.30 5.91 -2.18
N SER A 5 43.74 7.09 -1.95
CA SER A 5 42.53 7.30 -1.14
C SER A 5 41.34 6.69 -1.88
N ALA A 6 40.69 5.71 -1.27
CA ALA A 6 39.43 5.17 -1.76
C ALA A 6 38.31 6.15 -1.40
N THR A 7 37.86 6.93 -2.38
CA THR A 7 36.60 7.67 -2.28
C THR A 7 35.46 6.67 -2.48
N ALA A 8 34.91 6.16 -1.38
CA ALA A 8 33.61 5.52 -1.37
C ALA A 8 32.55 6.61 -1.54
N ASP A 9 32.18 6.90 -2.79
CA ASP A 9 31.03 7.74 -3.12
C ASP A 9 29.76 6.91 -3.00
N GLY A 10 29.38 6.61 -1.76
CA GLY A 10 28.13 5.98 -1.40
C GLY A 10 27.04 7.03 -1.29
N SER A 11 26.58 7.56 -2.42
CA SER A 11 25.31 8.28 -2.45
C SER A 11 24.22 7.35 -1.90
N PRO A 12 23.42 7.76 -0.90
CA PRO A 12 22.33 6.93 -0.41
C PRO A 12 21.40 6.59 -1.59
N PRO A 13 20.86 5.36 -1.65
CA PRO A 13 19.97 4.98 -2.74
C PRO A 13 18.83 5.98 -2.80
N GLN A 14 18.78 6.76 -3.87
CA GLN A 14 17.72 7.72 -4.13
C GLN A 14 16.41 6.92 -4.14
N MET A 15 15.54 7.14 -3.14
CA MET A 15 14.29 6.41 -3.03
C MET A 15 13.48 6.66 -4.30
N ALA A 16 13.40 5.64 -5.17
CA ALA A 16 12.77 5.75 -6.46
C ALA A 16 11.26 5.98 -6.29
N THR A 17 10.75 7.00 -6.98
CA THR A 17 9.32 7.33 -7.04
C THR A 17 8.50 6.12 -7.53
N THR A 18 7.33 5.90 -6.94
CA THR A 18 6.36 4.91 -7.40
C THR A 18 5.80 5.31 -8.77
N ARG A 19 5.79 4.38 -9.74
CA ARG A 19 5.39 4.65 -11.13
C ARG A 19 4.55 3.51 -11.69
N LEU A 20 3.57 3.84 -12.52
CA LEU A 20 2.78 2.89 -13.29
C LEU A 20 3.04 3.14 -14.76
N GLU A 21 3.71 2.20 -15.42
CA GLU A 21 4.14 2.34 -16.81
C GLU A 21 3.98 1.02 -17.55
N ARG A 22 3.32 1.05 -18.72
CA ARG A 22 3.17 -0.13 -19.61
C ARG A 22 2.61 -1.38 -18.90
N GLY A 23 1.69 -1.19 -17.95
CA GLY A 23 1.10 -2.29 -17.19
C GLY A 23 1.96 -2.81 -16.04
N SER A 24 3.03 -2.10 -15.66
CA SER A 24 3.90 -2.46 -14.53
C SER A 24 3.89 -1.36 -13.48
N LEU A 25 3.56 -1.73 -12.23
CA LEU A 25 3.73 -0.87 -11.06
C LEU A 25 5.12 -1.09 -10.46
N LEU A 26 5.92 -0.04 -10.44
CA LEU A 26 7.28 -0.03 -9.91
C LEU A 26 7.31 0.70 -8.56
N VAL A 27 7.91 0.08 -7.56
CA VAL A 27 8.16 0.65 -6.22
C VAL A 27 9.61 0.39 -5.81
N GLY A 28 10.32 1.41 -5.32
CA GLY A 28 11.74 1.24 -4.92
C GLY A 28 12.63 0.63 -6.02
N GLY A 29 12.31 0.88 -7.30
CA GLY A 29 13.02 0.29 -8.45
C GLY A 29 12.71 -1.19 -8.73
N ARG A 30 11.72 -1.78 -8.07
CA ARG A 30 11.27 -3.16 -8.25
C ARG A 30 9.85 -3.18 -8.83
N GLU A 31 9.60 -4.10 -9.76
CA GLU A 31 8.23 -4.37 -10.24
C GLU A 31 7.44 -5.08 -9.13
N LEU A 32 6.44 -4.39 -8.60
CA LEU A 32 5.52 -4.87 -7.56
C LEU A 32 4.31 -5.57 -8.16
N LEU A 33 3.74 -4.99 -9.22
CA LEU A 33 2.62 -5.56 -9.96
C LEU A 33 2.98 -5.56 -11.45
N SER A 34 2.64 -6.65 -12.12
CA SER A 34 2.74 -6.81 -13.57
C SER A 34 1.35 -7.02 -14.16
N GLN A 35 1.19 -6.72 -15.45
CA GLN A 35 -0.09 -6.88 -16.17
C GLN A 35 -1.23 -6.05 -15.55
N CYS A 36 -0.91 -4.87 -15.00
CA CYS A 36 -1.93 -3.93 -14.54
C CYS A 36 -2.86 -3.57 -15.71
N PRO A 37 -4.19 -3.67 -15.53
CA PRO A 37 -5.15 -3.31 -16.56
C PRO A 37 -5.10 -1.83 -16.96
N PRO A 38 -5.56 -1.45 -18.17
CA PRO A 38 -5.59 -0.06 -18.64
C PRO A 38 -6.40 0.89 -17.75
N GLU A 39 -7.40 0.37 -17.04
CA GLU A 39 -8.23 1.12 -16.11
C GLU A 39 -7.55 1.45 -14.79
N ALA A 40 -6.42 0.78 -14.46
CA ALA A 40 -5.67 1.06 -13.25
C ALA A 40 -4.99 2.43 -13.36
N THR A 41 -5.16 3.26 -12.34
CA THR A 41 -4.60 4.61 -12.28
C THR A 41 -3.63 4.74 -11.10
N LEU A 42 -2.67 5.65 -11.24
CA LEU A 42 -1.72 5.96 -10.19
C LEU A 42 -1.67 7.48 -10.00
N ARG A 43 -1.95 7.93 -8.79
CA ARG A 43 -1.81 9.33 -8.38
C ARG A 43 -0.68 9.46 -7.38
N ALA A 44 0.26 10.37 -7.61
CA ALA A 44 1.33 10.62 -6.65
C ALA A 44 0.76 11.06 -5.30
N GLY A 45 1.34 10.55 -4.21
CA GLY A 45 1.17 11.09 -2.87
C GLY A 45 1.75 12.49 -2.83
N VAL A 46 1.15 13.39 -2.04
CA VAL A 46 1.50 14.82 -2.00
C VAL A 46 3.03 15.01 -1.93
N ALA A 47 3.58 15.69 -2.94
CA ALA A 47 4.98 15.65 -3.36
C ALA A 47 5.99 16.15 -2.31
N ASP A 48 5.54 16.87 -1.27
CA ASP A 48 6.43 17.43 -0.24
C ASP A 48 6.59 16.53 1.00
N ALA A 49 5.75 15.50 1.16
CA ALA A 49 5.74 14.68 2.39
C ALA A 49 6.31 13.27 2.20
N ALA A 50 6.29 12.70 0.99
CA ALA A 50 6.74 11.33 0.72
C ALA A 50 6.92 11.04 -0.77
N PRO A 51 8.11 11.27 -1.37
CA PRO A 51 8.36 11.09 -2.81
C PRO A 51 8.20 9.65 -3.33
N GLY A 52 8.06 8.66 -2.45
CA GLY A 52 7.80 7.26 -2.79
C GLY A 52 6.35 6.80 -2.63
N ALA A 53 5.47 7.64 -2.08
CA ALA A 53 4.08 7.27 -1.82
C ALA A 53 3.16 7.59 -3.00
N ALA A 54 2.15 6.77 -3.22
CA ALA A 54 1.15 6.96 -4.26
C ALA A 54 -0.19 6.35 -3.85
N PHE A 55 -1.24 6.68 -4.60
CA PHE A 55 -2.54 6.04 -4.53
C PHE A 55 -2.83 5.32 -5.84
N LEU A 56 -3.17 4.04 -5.73
CA LEU A 56 -3.76 3.27 -6.81
C LEU A 56 -5.27 3.48 -6.80
N GLY A 57 -5.80 3.64 -8.00
CA GLY A 57 -7.22 3.75 -8.28
C GLY A 57 -7.60 2.96 -9.53
N ALA A 58 -8.88 3.02 -9.89
CA ALA A 58 -9.38 2.51 -11.15
C ALA A 58 -10.70 3.19 -11.53
N ARG A 59 -11.09 3.07 -12.80
CA ARG A 59 -12.37 3.58 -13.31
C ARG A 59 -13.20 2.47 -13.95
N ALA A 60 -14.44 2.33 -13.51
CA ALA A 60 -15.42 1.41 -14.10
C ALA A 60 -16.17 2.03 -15.29
N ALA A 61 -16.76 1.18 -16.12
CA ALA A 61 -17.57 1.58 -17.27
C ALA A 61 -18.96 2.12 -16.89
N ALA A 62 -19.48 1.74 -15.72
CA ALA A 62 -20.80 2.14 -15.23
C ALA A 62 -20.77 2.36 -13.71
N PRO A 63 -21.66 3.20 -13.15
CA PRO A 63 -21.75 3.40 -11.72
C PRO A 63 -22.25 2.14 -11.00
N SER A 64 -21.72 1.90 -9.81
CA SER A 64 -22.16 0.83 -8.91
C SER A 64 -21.83 1.22 -7.46
N SER A 65 -22.59 0.66 -6.52
CA SER A 65 -22.27 0.73 -5.08
C SER A 65 -21.17 -0.27 -4.69
N ARG A 66 -20.80 -1.18 -5.60
CA ARG A 66 -19.73 -2.16 -5.42
C ARG A 66 -19.00 -2.44 -6.72
N HIS A 67 -17.68 -2.31 -6.69
CA HIS A 67 -16.76 -2.70 -7.76
C HIS A 67 -15.72 -3.69 -7.27
N VAL A 68 -15.20 -4.50 -8.19
CA VAL A 68 -13.99 -5.30 -7.99
C VAL A 68 -13.07 -5.02 -9.16
N PHE A 69 -11.95 -4.38 -8.91
CA PHE A 69 -10.97 -4.00 -9.92
C PHE A 69 -9.74 -4.86 -9.82
N SER A 70 -9.21 -5.30 -10.96
CA SER A 70 -7.91 -5.97 -11.02
C SER A 70 -6.78 -4.95 -11.00
N LEU A 71 -5.70 -5.30 -10.31
CA LEU A 71 -4.44 -4.55 -10.26
C LEU A 71 -3.31 -5.30 -10.98
N GLY A 72 -3.60 -6.43 -11.63
CA GLY A 72 -2.61 -7.32 -12.22
C GLY A 72 -2.08 -8.36 -11.22
N THR A 73 -0.88 -8.87 -11.43
CA THR A 73 -0.31 -9.99 -10.68
C THR A 73 0.95 -9.57 -9.92
N ILE A 74 1.18 -10.14 -8.72
CA ILE A 74 2.44 -9.94 -7.99
C ILE A 74 3.50 -10.87 -8.63
N PRO A 75 4.60 -10.34 -9.18
CA PRO A 75 5.63 -11.17 -9.79
C PRO A 75 6.31 -12.09 -8.78
N LYS A 76 6.93 -13.17 -9.27
CA LYS A 76 7.72 -14.08 -8.42
C LYS A 76 8.83 -13.34 -7.66
N GLY A 77 9.16 -13.88 -6.48
CA GLY A 77 10.21 -13.36 -5.60
C GLY A 77 9.72 -12.36 -4.56
N TRP A 78 8.45 -11.94 -4.63
CA TRP A 78 7.79 -11.28 -3.51
C TRP A 78 7.22 -12.32 -2.55
N ARG A 79 7.39 -12.08 -1.25
CA ARG A 79 6.63 -12.72 -0.18
C ARG A 79 5.79 -11.65 0.51
N TRP A 80 4.64 -12.03 1.04
CA TRP A 80 3.71 -11.07 1.63
C TRP A 80 3.17 -11.53 2.99
N LEU A 81 2.78 -10.53 3.78
CA LEU A 81 2.01 -10.62 5.01
C LEU A 81 0.73 -9.80 4.80
N SER A 82 -0.43 -10.45 4.89
CA SER A 82 -1.74 -9.81 4.88
C SER A 82 -2.29 -9.71 6.31
N LEU A 83 -2.92 -8.59 6.66
CA LEU A 83 -3.88 -8.53 7.76
C LEU A 83 -5.28 -8.42 7.16
N PHE A 84 -6.11 -9.44 7.40
CA PHE A 84 -7.43 -9.53 6.79
C PHE A 84 -8.52 -9.74 7.83
N LYS A 85 -9.73 -9.27 7.51
CA LYS A 85 -10.88 -9.34 8.42
C LYS A 85 -11.54 -10.71 8.34
N LEU A 86 -11.13 -11.63 9.21
CA LEU A 86 -11.67 -12.99 9.30
C LEU A 86 -13.11 -13.01 9.84
N LYS A 87 -13.41 -12.14 10.81
CA LYS A 87 -14.75 -11.91 11.38
C LYS A 87 -14.91 -10.41 11.65
N ILE A 88 -16.15 -9.96 11.87
CA ILE A 88 -16.47 -8.53 12.09
C ILE A 88 -15.53 -7.85 13.11
N TRP A 89 -15.17 -8.56 14.18
CA TRP A 89 -14.36 -8.03 15.29
C TRP A 89 -12.90 -8.50 15.28
N TRP A 90 -12.49 -9.31 14.29
CA TRP A 90 -11.21 -10.02 14.32
C TRP A 90 -10.47 -9.91 12.99
N MET A 91 -9.25 -9.37 13.05
CA MET A 91 -8.28 -9.51 11.97
C MET A 91 -7.31 -10.64 12.28
N ALA A 92 -6.89 -11.36 11.24
CA ALA A 92 -5.89 -12.41 11.33
C ALA A 92 -4.73 -12.12 10.36
N PRO A 93 -3.49 -12.48 10.74
CA PRO A 93 -2.38 -12.49 9.80
C PRO A 93 -2.42 -13.73 8.91
N LYS A 94 -1.97 -13.58 7.67
CA LYS A 94 -1.59 -14.70 6.79
C LYS A 94 -0.35 -14.30 6.00
N THR A 95 0.54 -15.25 5.76
CA THR A 95 1.69 -15.05 4.87
C THR A 95 1.56 -15.92 3.62
N GLY A 96 2.23 -15.50 2.55
CA GLY A 96 2.27 -16.25 1.30
C GLY A 96 3.22 -15.64 0.29
N ALA A 97 3.18 -16.16 -0.93
CA ALA A 97 4.04 -15.72 -2.04
C ALA A 97 3.32 -15.70 -3.40
N ASP A 98 2.18 -16.36 -3.50
CA ASP A 98 1.27 -16.35 -4.64
C ASP A 98 0.22 -15.24 -4.48
N THR A 99 -0.26 -14.67 -5.59
CA THR A 99 -1.22 -13.56 -5.53
C THR A 99 -2.62 -14.05 -5.16
N ALA A 100 -3.03 -15.20 -5.71
CA ALA A 100 -4.30 -15.86 -5.39
C ALA A 100 -4.48 -16.14 -3.90
N GLY A 101 -3.38 -16.37 -3.17
CA GLY A 101 -3.39 -16.65 -1.74
C GLY A 101 -3.77 -15.48 -0.84
N VAL A 102 -3.80 -14.24 -1.35
CA VAL A 102 -4.20 -13.05 -0.57
C VAL A 102 -5.67 -13.17 -0.14
N PRO A 103 -5.98 -13.24 1.16
CA PRO A 103 -7.35 -13.42 1.62
C PRO A 103 -8.26 -12.26 1.21
N ALA A 104 -9.54 -12.57 0.98
CA ALA A 104 -10.57 -11.55 0.88
C ALA A 104 -10.63 -10.68 2.15
N GLU A 105 -11.07 -9.44 1.99
CA GLU A 105 -11.14 -8.47 3.09
C GLU A 105 -9.77 -8.15 3.71
N THR A 106 -8.68 -8.24 2.92
CA THR A 106 -7.35 -7.78 3.37
C THR A 106 -7.35 -6.25 3.52
N GLN A 107 -6.92 -5.76 4.68
CA GLN A 107 -6.87 -4.33 5.06
C GLN A 107 -5.44 -3.78 5.17
N MET A 108 -4.45 -4.66 5.06
CA MET A 108 -3.05 -4.30 4.92
C MET A 108 -2.33 -5.44 4.21
N LEU A 109 -1.53 -5.13 3.20
CA LEU A 109 -0.64 -6.07 2.55
C LEU A 109 0.78 -5.51 2.60
N LEU A 110 1.66 -6.17 3.35
CA LEU A 110 3.09 -5.86 3.41
C LEU A 110 3.82 -6.89 2.56
N LEU A 111 4.56 -6.43 1.55
CA LEU A 111 5.33 -7.27 0.66
C LEU A 111 6.83 -7.03 0.87
N GLU A 112 7.61 -8.07 0.68
CA GLU A 112 9.06 -8.06 0.79
C GLU A 112 9.69 -8.79 -0.39
N LYS A 113 10.74 -8.21 -0.95
CA LYS A 113 11.57 -8.82 -1.98
C LYS A 113 13.04 -8.59 -1.67
N THR A 114 13.78 -9.67 -1.46
CA THR A 114 15.23 -9.64 -1.25
C THR A 114 15.93 -9.84 -2.58
N GLY A 115 16.83 -8.92 -2.94
CA GLY A 115 17.70 -9.04 -4.11
C GLY A 115 18.94 -9.88 -3.83
N ASN A 116 20.12 -9.32 -4.12
CA ASN A 116 21.40 -10.05 -4.02
C ASN A 116 21.91 -10.25 -2.57
N GLY A 117 21.21 -9.70 -1.58
CA GLY A 117 21.53 -9.80 -0.17
C GLY A 117 20.46 -9.10 0.68
N VAL A 118 20.54 -9.26 2.00
CA VAL A 118 19.56 -8.68 2.94
C VAL A 118 19.54 -7.14 2.85
N GLU A 119 20.69 -6.52 2.59
CA GLU A 119 20.82 -5.06 2.39
C GLU A 119 20.11 -4.56 1.13
N ASP A 120 19.81 -5.45 0.18
CA ASP A 120 19.08 -5.18 -1.07
C ASP A 120 17.60 -5.60 -0.96
N THR A 121 17.08 -5.64 0.26
CA THR A 121 15.66 -5.93 0.54
C THR A 121 14.81 -4.68 0.40
N VAL A 122 13.76 -4.80 -0.41
CA VAL A 122 12.74 -3.76 -0.56
C VAL A 122 11.43 -4.26 0.03
N TYR A 123 10.79 -3.39 0.81
CA TYR A 123 9.45 -3.57 1.32
C TYR A 123 8.49 -2.66 0.57
N ALA A 124 7.31 -3.18 0.27
CA ALA A 124 6.19 -2.42 -0.25
C ALA A 124 5.00 -2.59 0.68
N LEU A 125 4.31 -1.51 0.97
CA LEU A 125 3.11 -1.51 1.79
C LEU A 125 1.94 -1.05 0.95
N MET A 126 0.89 -1.87 0.89
CA MET A 126 -0.40 -1.52 0.31
C MET A 126 -1.45 -1.43 1.41
N LEU A 127 -2.08 -0.27 1.52
CA LEU A 127 -3.12 0.04 2.50
C LEU A 127 -4.39 0.44 1.76
N PRO A 128 -5.42 -0.43 1.72
CA PRO A 128 -6.77 -0.01 1.37
C PRO A 128 -7.23 1.11 2.30
N VAL A 129 -7.75 2.18 1.74
CA VAL A 129 -8.21 3.36 2.50
C VAL A 129 -9.64 3.72 2.11
N LEU A 130 -10.20 4.69 2.84
CA LEU A 130 -11.46 5.31 2.48
C LEU A 130 -11.24 6.34 1.35
N ASP A 131 -12.18 6.35 0.43
CA ASP A 131 -12.27 7.31 -0.66
C ASP A 131 -13.72 7.81 -0.76
N GLY A 132 -13.98 8.97 -0.14
CA GLY A 132 -15.34 9.43 0.12
C GLY A 132 -16.12 8.43 0.97
N ASP A 133 -17.32 8.08 0.50
CA ASP A 133 -18.23 7.13 1.16
C ASP A 133 -17.90 5.67 0.88
N PHE A 134 -16.81 5.39 0.16
CA PHE A 134 -16.42 4.04 -0.23
C PHE A 134 -15.22 3.53 0.57
N ARG A 135 -15.27 2.23 0.87
CA ARG A 135 -14.17 1.48 1.48
C ARG A 135 -13.52 0.57 0.44
N ALA A 136 -12.19 0.52 0.48
CA ALA A 136 -11.41 -0.48 -0.22
C ALA A 136 -11.05 -1.71 0.65
N SER A 137 -10.95 -2.89 0.04
CA SER A 137 -10.28 -4.08 0.59
C SER A 137 -9.51 -4.81 -0.51
N LEU A 138 -8.47 -5.58 -0.16
CA LEU A 138 -7.71 -6.38 -1.12
C LEU A 138 -8.12 -7.85 -1.07
N GLN A 139 -7.93 -8.55 -2.19
CA GLN A 139 -8.11 -9.99 -2.31
C GLN A 139 -7.30 -10.55 -3.49
N GLY A 140 -6.95 -11.83 -3.44
CA GLY A 140 -6.49 -12.59 -4.60
C GLY A 140 -7.68 -13.19 -5.38
N SER A 141 -7.53 -13.33 -6.69
CA SER A 141 -8.49 -14.05 -7.55
C SER A 141 -8.02 -15.48 -7.87
N PRO A 142 -8.93 -16.37 -8.32
CA PRO A 142 -8.57 -17.68 -8.86
C PRO A 142 -7.61 -17.62 -10.06
N GLU A 143 -7.64 -16.53 -10.82
CA GLU A 143 -6.76 -16.23 -11.96
C GLU A 143 -5.39 -15.69 -11.53
N ASN A 144 -5.10 -15.67 -10.22
CA ASN A 144 -3.87 -15.16 -9.62
C ASN A 144 -3.65 -13.65 -9.84
N GLU A 145 -4.74 -12.89 -9.87
CA GLU A 145 -4.70 -11.43 -9.88
C GLU A 145 -4.92 -10.86 -8.48
N LEU A 146 -4.25 -9.75 -8.18
CA LEU A 146 -4.54 -8.93 -7.02
C LEU A 146 -5.69 -8.03 -7.41
N GLN A 147 -6.75 -8.04 -6.60
CA GLN A 147 -7.92 -7.20 -6.81
C GLN A 147 -8.13 -6.31 -5.61
N PHE A 148 -8.74 -5.15 -5.83
CA PHE A 148 -9.38 -4.41 -4.76
C PHE A 148 -10.90 -4.38 -4.93
N CYS A 149 -11.62 -4.70 -3.86
CA CYS A 149 -13.04 -4.48 -3.74
C CYS A 149 -13.25 -3.04 -3.27
N PHE A 150 -14.20 -2.32 -3.89
CA PHE A 150 -14.50 -0.94 -3.59
C PHE A 150 -16.01 -0.78 -3.44
N GLU A 151 -16.48 -0.52 -2.22
CA GLU A 151 -17.91 -0.56 -1.90
C GLU A 151 -18.34 0.51 -0.91
N SER A 152 -19.55 1.06 -1.10
CA SER A 152 -20.18 2.03 -0.18
C SER A 152 -21.00 1.35 0.92
N GLY A 153 -21.49 0.14 0.65
CA GLY A 153 -22.45 -0.55 1.52
C GLY A 153 -23.90 -0.04 1.39
N ASP A 154 -24.16 0.91 0.49
CA ASP A 154 -25.48 1.47 0.21
C ASP A 154 -25.76 1.42 -1.31
N PRO A 155 -26.80 0.70 -1.78
CA PRO A 155 -27.16 0.62 -3.20
C PRO A 155 -27.40 1.98 -3.89
N ASP A 156 -27.80 3.01 -3.14
CA ASP A 156 -28.10 4.33 -3.66
C ASP A 156 -26.84 5.22 -3.75
N VAL A 157 -25.77 4.85 -3.04
CA VAL A 157 -24.47 5.53 -3.11
C VAL A 157 -23.59 4.82 -4.13
N GLN A 158 -23.52 5.36 -5.34
CA GLN A 158 -22.83 4.76 -6.48
C GLN A 158 -21.73 5.67 -7.03
N THR A 159 -20.66 5.07 -7.53
CA THR A 159 -19.57 5.78 -8.21
C THR A 159 -19.06 4.98 -9.41
N MET A 160 -18.36 5.63 -10.32
CA MET A 160 -17.55 4.98 -11.35
C MET A 160 -16.06 5.01 -11.02
N ASP A 161 -15.65 5.94 -10.16
CA ASP A 161 -14.25 6.27 -9.92
C ASP A 161 -13.83 5.86 -8.52
N ALA A 162 -12.76 5.07 -8.48
CA ALA A 162 -11.94 4.84 -7.30
C ALA A 162 -10.64 5.62 -7.51
N VAL A 163 -10.47 6.75 -6.84
CA VAL A 163 -9.32 7.66 -7.08
C VAL A 163 -8.18 7.32 -6.13
N ASP A 164 -8.51 7.10 -4.86
CA ASP A 164 -7.54 6.94 -3.78
C ASP A 164 -7.65 5.57 -3.09
N ALA A 165 -8.20 4.55 -3.74
CA ALA A 165 -8.61 3.30 -3.09
C ALA A 165 -7.49 2.58 -2.32
N VAL A 166 -6.27 2.51 -2.86
CA VAL A 166 -5.16 1.79 -2.23
C VAL A 166 -3.93 2.67 -2.17
N PHE A 167 -3.53 3.05 -0.96
CA PHE A 167 -2.26 3.72 -0.72
C PHE A 167 -1.09 2.75 -0.85
N VAL A 168 -0.05 3.15 -1.57
CA VAL A 168 1.17 2.39 -1.79
C VAL A 168 2.38 3.20 -1.35
N ASN A 169 3.29 2.57 -0.63
CA ASN A 169 4.57 3.15 -0.26
C ASN A 169 5.66 2.07 -0.21
N SER A 170 6.93 2.46 -0.25
CA SER A 170 8.06 1.52 -0.18
C SER A 170 9.20 2.03 0.70
N GLY A 171 10.04 1.09 1.15
CA GLY A 171 11.19 1.38 2.00
C GLY A 171 12.07 0.15 2.22
N ASP A 172 13.15 0.34 2.97
CA ASP A 172 14.16 -0.66 3.33
C ASP A 172 13.89 -1.32 4.70
N ASN A 173 13.01 -0.72 5.51
CA ASN A 173 12.65 -1.20 6.83
C ASN A 173 11.12 -1.24 7.00
N PRO A 174 10.52 -2.40 7.30
CA PRO A 174 9.07 -2.55 7.30
C PRO A 174 8.39 -1.78 8.45
N PHE A 175 9.05 -1.68 9.61
CA PHE A 175 8.50 -0.98 10.77
C PHE A 175 8.48 0.53 10.56
N LYS A 176 9.58 1.08 10.02
CA LYS A 176 9.66 2.49 9.62
C LYS A 176 8.65 2.78 8.51
N LEU A 177 8.58 1.91 7.50
CA LEU A 177 7.65 2.04 6.39
C LEU A 177 6.20 2.13 6.87
N MET A 178 5.76 1.23 7.74
CA MET A 178 4.41 1.28 8.32
C MET A 178 4.18 2.57 9.10
N LYS A 179 5.09 2.94 10.01
CA LYS A 179 4.96 4.15 10.84
C LYS A 179 4.82 5.42 10.00
N GLU A 180 5.71 5.61 9.03
CA GLU A 180 5.70 6.79 8.17
C GLU A 180 4.50 6.81 7.23
N SER A 181 4.09 5.64 6.70
CA SER A 181 2.89 5.54 5.86
C SER A 181 1.62 5.99 6.58
N ILE A 182 1.44 5.60 7.84
CA ILE A 182 0.29 6.04 8.65
C ILE A 182 0.35 7.55 8.93
N LYS A 183 1.54 8.12 9.16
CA LYS A 183 1.70 9.58 9.30
C LYS A 183 1.35 10.33 8.02
N ILE A 184 1.80 9.83 6.87
CA ILE A 184 1.49 10.39 5.55
C ILE A 184 -0.02 10.36 5.31
N LEU A 185 -0.66 9.20 5.53
CA LEU A 185 -2.10 9.04 5.36
C LEU A 185 -2.90 9.96 6.30
N SER A 186 -2.48 10.11 7.55
CA SER A 186 -3.10 11.03 8.51
C SER A 186 -3.08 12.48 8.00
N LYS A 187 -1.94 12.93 7.44
CA LYS A 187 -1.82 14.27 6.85
C LYS A 187 -2.66 14.44 5.59
N ILE A 188 -2.70 13.44 4.72
CA ILE A 188 -3.40 13.52 3.42
C ILE A 188 -4.92 13.45 3.60
N LYS A 189 -5.40 12.51 4.43
CA LYS A 189 -6.84 12.27 4.59
C LYS A 189 -7.47 13.14 5.67
N GLY A 190 -6.71 13.54 6.70
CA GLY A 190 -7.21 14.39 7.80
C GLY A 190 -8.31 13.74 8.65
N THR A 191 -8.65 12.48 8.42
CA THR A 191 -9.77 11.76 9.07
C THR A 191 -9.36 11.03 10.34
N PHE A 192 -8.07 10.94 10.66
CA PHE A 192 -7.58 10.27 11.85
C PHE A 192 -6.25 10.85 12.34
N SER A 193 -6.00 10.70 13.64
CA SER A 193 -4.78 11.13 14.32
C SER A 193 -3.84 9.95 14.57
N HIS A 194 -2.53 10.17 14.38
CA HIS A 194 -1.49 9.21 14.73
C HIS A 194 -1.47 8.96 16.26
N ILE A 195 -1.02 7.78 16.71
CA ILE A 195 -1.03 7.44 18.14
C ILE A 195 -0.20 8.42 18.98
N GLU A 196 0.87 8.99 18.41
CA GLU A 196 1.72 9.99 19.07
C GLU A 196 0.99 11.30 19.38
N SER A 197 -0.13 11.61 18.71
CA SER A 197 -0.96 12.78 18.99
C SER A 197 -2.23 12.44 19.77
N LYS A 198 -2.44 11.18 20.14
CA LYS A 198 -3.53 10.80 21.04
C LYS A 198 -3.06 11.01 22.47
N GLU A 199 -3.76 11.87 23.22
CA GLU A 199 -3.55 11.95 24.67
C GLU A 199 -3.88 10.59 25.31
N VAL A 200 -2.86 10.00 25.93
CA VAL A 200 -3.04 8.81 26.75
C VAL A 200 -3.58 9.29 28.10
N TYR A 201 -4.85 9.00 28.40
CA TYR A 201 -5.56 9.40 29.65
C TYR A 201 -4.95 8.85 30.96
N ILE A 202 -3.75 8.27 30.94
CA ILE A 202 -3.10 7.66 32.11
C ILE A 202 -2.50 8.74 33.04
N ASN A 203 -2.34 9.99 32.60
CA ASN A 203 -1.68 11.05 33.38
C ASN A 203 -2.58 12.18 33.87
N ARG A 204 -3.91 12.03 33.93
CA ARG A 204 -4.74 13.00 34.66
C ARG A 204 -4.66 12.69 36.15
N PRO A 205 -4.05 13.54 37.01
CA PRO A 205 -4.26 13.41 38.44
C PRO A 205 -5.76 13.54 38.71
N LEU A 206 -6.30 12.61 39.50
CA LEU A 206 -7.65 12.72 40.03
C LEU A 206 -7.72 14.05 40.79
N GLN A 207 -8.49 15.00 40.26
CA GLN A 207 -8.89 16.17 41.03
C GLN A 207 -9.88 15.68 42.08
N THR A 208 -9.42 15.53 43.32
CA THR A 208 -10.25 15.40 44.52
C THR A 208 -10.65 16.78 45.04
#